data_AF-A0AAU5H588-F1
#
_entry.id   AF-A0AAU5H588-F1
#
_cell.length_a   1.000
_cell.length_b   1.000
_cell.length_c   1.000
_cell.angle_alpha   90.00
_cell.angle_beta   90.00
_cell.angle_gamma   90.00
#
_symmetry.space_group_name_H-M   'P 1'
#
loop_
_entity.id
_entity.type
_entity.pdbx_description
1 polymer ?
#
loop_
_entity_poly.entity_id
_entity_poly.type
_entity_poly.pdbx_seq_one_letter_code
_entity_poly.pdbx_strand_id
1 'polypeptide(L)'
;MNTVTVTPADWWVTAGQSCDAVRDGLDRARVAPDLLTTLAELERARRASSAAVGSAVQALLASGVGWERIAAAIGSSSAEEAQALATPLLGDADRVLERRLT
;
A
#
# COMPACT_ATOMS: atom_id res chain seq x y z
N MET A 1 15.39 -5.76 23.79
CA MET A 1 14.60 -5.32 22.61
C MET A 1 14.65 -6.43 21.60
N ASN A 2 13.56 -7.17 21.43
CA ASN A 2 13.45 -8.14 20.33
C ASN A 2 13.21 -7.35 19.05
N THR A 3 14.19 -7.32 18.15
CA THR A 3 13.99 -6.84 16.78
C THR A 3 13.14 -7.86 16.04
N VAL A 4 11.84 -7.59 15.91
CA VAL A 4 10.96 -8.38 15.03
C VAL A 4 11.48 -8.20 13.60
N THR A 5 11.96 -9.29 13.00
CA THR A 5 12.40 -9.29 11.60
C THR A 5 11.17 -9.39 10.71
N VAL A 6 10.95 -8.35 9.90
CA VAL A 6 9.83 -8.29 8.95
C VAL A 6 10.17 -9.12 7.72
N THR A 7 9.23 -9.96 7.29
CA THR A 7 9.38 -10.84 6.13
C THR A 7 8.54 -10.37 4.94
N PRO A 8 8.85 -10.80 3.70
CA PRO A 8 7.99 -10.54 2.54
C PRO A 8 6.53 -11.02 2.71
N ALA A 9 6.30 -12.05 3.54
CA ALA A 9 4.95 -12.52 3.85
C ALA A 9 4.15 -11.51 4.70
N ASP A 10 4.80 -10.81 5.63
CA ASP A 10 4.15 -9.80 6.48
C ASP A 10 3.63 -8.61 5.65
N TRP A 11 4.38 -8.25 4.60
CA TRP A 11 3.99 -7.23 3.62
C TRP A 11 2.81 -7.68 2.75
N TRP A 12 2.78 -8.94 2.32
CA TRP A 12 1.65 -9.49 1.57
C TRP A 12 0.36 -9.55 2.38
N VAL A 13 0.43 -9.94 3.66
CA VAL A 13 -0.72 -9.92 4.56
C VAL A 13 -1.25 -8.48 4.73
N THR A 14 -0.34 -7.51 4.85
CA THR A 14 -0.70 -6.08 4.95
C THR A 14 -1.38 -5.59 3.67
N ALA A 15 -0.88 -5.96 2.49
CA ALA A 15 -1.51 -5.61 1.22
C ALA A 15 -2.92 -6.21 1.08
N GLY A 16 -3.12 -7.48 1.47
CA GLY A 16 -4.42 -8.14 1.47
C GLY A 16 -5.44 -7.44 2.38
N GLN A 17 -5.04 -7.15 3.62
CA GLN A 17 -5.91 -6.47 4.59
C GLN A 17 -6.30 -5.06 4.15
N SER A 18 -5.37 -4.33 3.53
CA SER A 18 -5.66 -3.02 2.94
C SER A 18 -6.65 -3.11 1.78
N CYS A 19 -6.55 -4.12 0.92
CA CYS A 19 -7.51 -4.35 -0.16
C CYS A 19 -8.92 -4.70 0.36
N ASP A 20 -9.02 -5.53 1.39
CA ASP A 20 -10.31 -5.88 2.01
C ASP A 20 -10.97 -4.64 2.63
N ALA A 21 -10.19 -3.79 3.32
CA ALA A 21 -10.70 -2.55 3.90
C ALA A 21 -11.24 -1.56 2.86
N VAL A 22 -10.60 -1.48 1.69
CA VAL A 22 -11.07 -0.68 0.53
C VAL A 22 -12.42 -1.21 0.04
N ARG A 23 -12.51 -2.52 -0.14
CA ARG A 23 -13.71 -3.20 -0.64
C ARG A 23 -14.90 -2.97 0.29
N ASP A 24 -14.68 -3.14 1.59
CA ASP A 24 -15.66 -2.89 2.64
C ASP A 24 -16.12 -1.43 2.72
N GLY A 25 -15.21 -0.47 2.53
CA GLY A 25 -15.55 0.96 2.53
C GLY A 25 -16.39 1.38 1.33
N LEU A 26 -16.10 0.82 0.15
CA LEU A 26 -16.83 1.09 -1.08
C LEU A 26 -18.23 0.46 -1.09
N ASP A 27 -18.38 -0.77 -0.58
CA ASP A 27 -19.67 -1.48 -0.51
C ASP A 27 -20.70 -0.77 0.39
N ARG A 28 -20.22 0.04 1.35
CA ARG A 28 -21.06 0.78 2.30
C ARG A 28 -21.49 2.17 1.83
N ALA A 29 -20.93 2.72 0.74
CA ALA A 29 -21.26 4.06 0.25
C ALA A 29 -22.46 4.03 -0.72
N ARG A 30 -23.64 4.54 -0.31
CA ARG A 30 -24.89 4.48 -1.11
C ARG A 30 -25.58 5.82 -1.46
N VAL A 31 -25.22 7.00 -0.95
CA VAL A 31 -25.91 8.29 -1.30
C VAL A 31 -25.02 9.56 -1.19
N ALA A 32 -25.54 10.75 -1.53
CA ALA A 32 -24.79 12.00 -1.85
C ALA A 32 -24.73 13.14 -0.78
N PRO A 33 -25.61 13.28 0.24
CA PRO A 33 -25.32 14.08 1.44
C PRO A 33 -24.14 13.49 2.23
N ASP A 34 -23.86 12.23 1.94
CA ASP A 34 -22.67 11.48 2.26
C ASP A 34 -21.47 11.85 1.38
N LEU A 35 -21.42 12.94 0.61
CA LEU A 35 -20.26 13.23 -0.26
C LEU A 35 -18.97 13.51 0.52
N LEU A 36 -19.03 14.17 1.69
CA LEU A 36 -17.86 14.35 2.57
C LEU A 36 -17.48 13.04 3.27
N THR A 37 -18.48 12.26 3.71
CA THR A 37 -18.27 10.94 4.29
C THR A 37 -17.69 9.97 3.27
N THR A 38 -18.22 9.97 2.05
CA THR A 38 -17.77 9.21 0.88
C THR A 38 -16.38 9.68 0.47
N LEU A 39 -16.09 10.98 0.48
CA LEU A 39 -14.73 11.49 0.26
C LEU A 39 -13.77 11.01 1.35
N ALA A 40 -14.19 10.96 2.62
CA ALA A 40 -13.40 10.44 3.71
C ALA A 40 -13.15 8.93 3.58
N GLU A 41 -14.16 8.15 3.16
CA GLU A 41 -14.01 6.72 2.89
C GLU A 41 -13.15 6.46 1.64
N LEU A 42 -13.29 7.25 0.58
CA LEU A 42 -12.43 7.20 -0.60
C LEU A 42 -11.00 7.57 -0.26
N GLU A 43 -10.79 8.57 0.60
CA GLU A 43 -9.46 8.94 1.07
C GLU A 43 -8.87 7.86 1.98
N ARG A 44 -9.67 7.21 2.82
CA ARG A 44 -9.24 6.06 3.64
C ARG A 44 -8.86 4.88 2.75
N ALA A 45 -9.69 4.56 1.75
CA ALA A 45 -9.43 3.53 0.76
C ALA A 45 -8.15 3.86 -0.05
N ARG A 46 -7.99 5.10 -0.50
CA ARG A 46 -6.78 5.56 -1.21
C ARG A 46 -5.53 5.34 -0.37
N ARG A 47 -5.54 5.73 0.91
CA ARG A 47 -4.40 5.52 1.82
C ARG A 47 -4.10 4.03 2.05
N ALA A 48 -5.14 3.21 2.24
CA ALA A 48 -4.97 1.77 2.38
C ALA A 48 -4.35 1.15 1.12
N SER A 49 -4.85 1.50 -0.06
CA SER A 49 -4.29 1.08 -1.36
C SER A 49 -2.84 1.55 -1.53
N SER A 50 -2.54 2.81 -1.19
CA SER A 50 -1.16 3.34 -1.23
C SER A 50 -0.21 2.54 -0.34
N ALA A 51 -0.61 2.23 0.89
CA ALA A 51 0.18 1.41 1.81
C ALA A 51 0.33 -0.04 1.30
N ALA A 52 -0.71 -0.61 0.67
CA ALA A 52 -0.67 -1.94 0.06
C ALA A 52 0.34 -2.01 -1.09
N VAL A 53 0.33 -1.00 -1.98
CA VAL A 53 1.27 -0.91 -3.09
C VAL A 53 2.70 -0.72 -2.57
N GLY A 54 2.91 0.16 -1.58
CA GLY A 54 4.21 0.31 -0.93
C GLY A 54 4.72 -1.01 -0.33
N SER A 55 3.86 -1.73 0.38
CA SER A 55 4.17 -3.05 0.95
C SER A 55 4.57 -4.06 -0.12
N ALA A 56 3.82 -4.12 -1.24
CA ALA A 56 4.11 -5.02 -2.35
C ALA A 56 5.45 -4.68 -3.03
N VAL A 57 5.73 -3.40 -3.25
CA VAL A 57 7.02 -2.93 -3.80
C VAL A 57 8.17 -3.31 -2.86
N GLN A 58 8.02 -3.09 -1.56
CA GLN A 58 9.04 -3.44 -0.56
C GLN A 58 9.29 -4.95 -0.50
N ALA A 59 8.24 -5.76 -0.58
CA ALA A 59 8.35 -7.22 -0.66
C ALA A 59 9.11 -7.68 -1.92
N LEU A 60 8.85 -7.05 -3.07
CA LEU A 60 9.54 -7.33 -4.33
C LEU A 60 11.03 -6.96 -4.24
N LEU A 61 11.34 -5.77 -3.72
CA LEU A 61 12.73 -5.32 -3.51
C LEU A 61 13.47 -6.24 -2.53
N ALA A 62 12.84 -6.60 -1.41
CA ALA A 62 13.41 -7.54 -0.44
C ALA A 62 13.65 -8.94 -1.02
N SER A 63 12.89 -9.32 -2.05
CA SER A 63 13.05 -10.57 -2.80
C SER A 63 14.08 -10.46 -3.94
N GLY A 64 14.75 -9.31 -4.08
CA GLY A 64 15.78 -9.06 -5.09
C GLY A 64 15.25 -8.66 -6.48
N VAL A 65 13.97 -8.28 -6.59
CA VAL A 65 13.41 -7.78 -7.86
C VAL A 65 13.87 -6.34 -8.08
N GLY A 66 14.56 -6.09 -9.21
CA GLY A 66 15.03 -4.76 -9.60
C GLY A 66 13.91 -3.81 -10.03
N TRP A 67 14.19 -2.50 -9.95
CA TRP A 67 13.24 -1.43 -10.27
C TRP A 67 12.72 -1.45 -11.70
N GLU A 68 13.49 -1.98 -12.66
CA GLU A 68 13.07 -2.12 -14.06
C GLU A 68 11.88 -3.06 -14.21
N ARG A 69 11.89 -4.18 -13.46
CA ARG A 69 10.78 -5.15 -13.47
C ARG A 69 9.57 -4.62 -12.74
N ILE A 70 9.80 -3.85 -11.67
CA ILE A 70 8.74 -3.19 -10.91
C ILE A 70 8.07 -2.12 -11.79
N ALA A 71 8.85 -1.30 -12.48
CA ALA A 71 8.37 -0.29 -13.43
C ALA A 71 7.46 -0.90 -14.50
N ALA A 72 7.90 -2.00 -15.10
CA ALA A 72 7.08 -2.72 -16.09
C ALA A 72 5.76 -3.25 -15.49
N ALA A 73 5.78 -3.73 -14.24
CA ALA A 73 4.60 -4.26 -13.58
C ALA A 73 3.57 -3.17 -13.21
N ILE A 74 4.03 -1.97 -12.85
CA ILE A 74 3.16 -0.85 -12.48
C ILE A 74 2.83 0.09 -13.64
N GLY A 75 3.36 -0.18 -14.84
CA GLY A 75 3.12 0.61 -16.05
C GLY A 75 3.88 1.93 -16.12
N SER A 76 4.99 2.07 -15.37
CA SER A 76 5.87 3.25 -15.45
C SER A 76 6.81 3.16 -16.65
N SER A 77 7.20 4.31 -17.17
CA SER A 77 8.05 4.46 -18.35
C SER A 77 9.53 4.18 -18.06
N SER A 78 9.94 4.30 -16.79
CA SER A 78 11.32 4.03 -16.35
C SER A 78 11.42 3.53 -14.91
N ALA A 79 12.59 2.99 -14.56
CA ALA A 79 12.94 2.62 -13.20
C ALA A 79 12.98 3.83 -12.25
N GLU A 80 13.53 4.99 -12.69
CA GLU A 80 13.52 6.19 -11.86
C GLU A 80 12.10 6.72 -11.62
N GLU A 81 11.23 6.66 -12.64
CA GLU A 81 9.83 7.06 -12.49
C GLU A 81 9.11 6.14 -11.49
N ALA A 82 9.29 4.82 -11.62
CA ALA A 82 8.74 3.86 -10.67
C ALA A 82 9.24 4.10 -9.25
N GLN A 83 10.53 4.38 -9.08
CA GLN A 83 11.12 4.68 -7.78
C GLN A 83 10.55 5.99 -7.20
N ALA A 84 10.45 7.04 -8.00
CA ALA A 84 9.88 8.32 -7.58
C ALA A 84 8.41 8.19 -7.16
N LEU A 85 7.61 7.41 -7.92
CA LEU A 85 6.22 7.11 -7.59
C LEU A 85 6.07 6.25 -6.34
N ALA A 86 6.97 5.28 -6.13
CA ALA A 86 6.91 4.35 -5.01
C ALA A 86 7.46 4.92 -3.69
N THR A 87 8.39 5.87 -3.74
CA THR A 87 9.01 6.48 -2.56
C THR A 87 8.01 6.93 -1.49
N PRO A 88 6.97 7.74 -1.79
CA PRO A 88 5.97 8.12 -0.79
C PRO A 88 5.14 6.92 -0.30
N LEU A 89 4.89 5.92 -1.16
CA LEU A 89 4.10 4.73 -0.83
C LEU A 89 4.84 3.81 0.15
N LEU A 90 6.16 3.69 0.00
CA LEU A 90 7.03 2.94 0.91
C LEU A 90 6.97 3.55 2.33
N GLY A 91 7.03 4.88 2.44
CA GLY A 91 6.91 5.56 3.73
C GLY A 91 5.55 5.34 4.42
N ASP A 92 4.46 5.22 3.66
CA ASP A 92 3.14 4.90 4.21
C ASP A 92 3.02 3.43 4.64
N ALA A 93 3.67 2.51 3.92
CA ALA A 93 3.72 1.09 4.25
C ALA A 93 4.47 0.84 5.57
N ASP A 94 5.66 1.45 5.76
CA ASP A 94 6.43 1.36 7.01
C ASP A 94 5.59 1.83 8.21
N ARG A 95 4.91 2.98 8.10
CA ARG A 95 4.04 3.50 9.18
C ARG A 95 2.85 2.59 9.51
N VAL A 96 2.32 1.87 8.53
CA VAL A 96 1.23 0.90 8.77
C VAL A 96 1.77 -0.32 9.48
N LEU A 97 2.95 -0.80 9.10
CA LEU A 97 3.59 -1.94 9.73
C LEU A 97 4.03 -1.63 11.17
N GLU A 98 4.66 -0.48 11.42
CA GLU A 98 5.05 -0.03 12.77
C GLU A 98 3.86 -0.02 13.73
N ARG A 99 2.71 0.50 13.29
CA ARG A 99 1.46 0.52 14.06
C ARG A 99 0.89 -0.87 14.38
N ARG A 100 1.22 -1.90 13.60
CA ARG A 100 0.81 -3.29 13.87
C ARG A 100 1.73 -3.99 14.86
N LEU A 101 2.99 -3.55 14.94
CA LEU A 101 4.02 -4.15 15.77
C LEU A 101 4.14 -3.50 17.17
N THR A 102 3.37 -2.44 17.44
CA THR A 102 3.27 -1.71 18.73
C THR A 102 1.97 -2.04 19.44
#